data_AF-A0A8W8KBB4-F1
#
_entry.id   AF-A0A8W8KBB4-F1
#
_cell.length_a   1.000
_cell.length_b   1.000
_cell.length_c   1.000
_cell.angle_alpha   90.00
_cell.angle_beta   90.00
_cell.angle_gamma   90.00
#
_symmetry.space_group_name_H-M   'P 1'
#
loop_
_entity.id
_entity.type
_entity.pdbx_description
1 polymer ?
#
loop_
_entity_poly.entity_id
_entity_poly.type
_entity_poly.pdbx_seq_one_letter_code
_entity_poly.pdbx_strand_id
1 'polypeptide(L)'
;RTRVVSEKEARKLADKYKCKYVETSVVLNHNIDELLVGIVRQARYQQGGFVMSGSTESIPKNRNKVARFTNILIDKIMNIGHKEIPCTNLFDV
;
A
#
# COMPACT_ATOMS: atom_id res chain seq x y z
N ARG A 1 -7.33 17.09 -22.99
CA ARG A 1 -7.21 15.60 -23.08
C ARG A 1 -8.46 15.02 -22.42
N THR A 2 -9.32 14.33 -23.17
CA THR A 2 -10.50 13.64 -22.60
C THR A 2 -10.07 12.27 -22.10
N ARG A 3 -10.31 12.00 -20.82
CA ARG A 3 -9.99 10.71 -20.19
C ARG A 3 -11.01 9.68 -20.66
N VAL A 4 -10.55 8.60 -21.31
CA VAL A 4 -11.41 7.49 -21.76
C VAL A 4 -11.60 6.43 -20.67
N VAL A 5 -10.60 6.28 -19.78
CA VAL A 5 -10.63 5.29 -18.70
C VAL A 5 -10.61 6.02 -17.36
N SER A 6 -11.62 5.80 -16.52
CA SER A 6 -11.66 6.40 -15.20
C SER A 6 -10.56 5.85 -14.28
N GLU A 7 -10.12 6.66 -13.34
CA GLU A 7 -9.13 6.26 -12.34
C GLU A 7 -9.60 5.03 -11.52
N LYS A 8 -10.91 4.94 -11.25
CA LYS A 8 -11.53 3.82 -10.55
C LYS A 8 -11.42 2.51 -11.34
N GLU A 9 -11.66 2.56 -12.65
CA GLU A 9 -11.53 1.39 -13.53
C GLU A 9 -10.08 0.94 -13.63
N ALA A 10 -9.15 1.88 -13.76
CA ALA A 10 -7.73 1.58 -13.83
C ALA A 10 -7.22 0.92 -12.53
N ARG A 11 -7.61 1.44 -11.36
CA ARG A 11 -7.33 0.81 -10.05
C ARG A 11 -7.89 -0.59 -9.95
N LYS A 12 -9.17 -0.78 -10.30
CA LYS A 12 -9.82 -2.08 -10.26
C LYS A 12 -9.09 -3.11 -11.13
N LEU A 13 -8.57 -2.68 -12.28
CA LEU A 13 -7.78 -3.53 -13.16
C LEU A 13 -6.42 -3.89 -12.52
N ALA A 14 -5.75 -2.93 -11.88
CA ALA A 14 -4.48 -3.16 -11.19
C ALA A 14 -4.64 -4.13 -10.01
N ASP A 15 -5.69 -3.95 -9.19
CA ASP A 15 -6.02 -4.88 -8.10
C ASP A 15 -6.29 -6.30 -8.65
N LYS A 16 -7.02 -6.42 -9.76
CA LYS A 16 -7.30 -7.72 -10.41
C LYS A 16 -6.02 -8.47 -10.81
N TYR A 17 -5.00 -7.74 -11.28
CA TYR A 17 -3.72 -8.31 -11.69
C TYR A 17 -2.64 -8.28 -10.60
N LYS A 18 -3.00 -7.87 -9.37
CA LYS A 18 -2.07 -7.76 -8.23
C LYS A 18 -0.83 -6.93 -8.56
N CYS A 19 -1.01 -5.81 -9.27
CA CYS A 19 0.06 -4.89 -9.63
C CYS A 19 -0.16 -3.49 -9.05
N LYS A 20 0.90 -2.70 -9.04
CA LYS A 20 0.85 -1.30 -8.57
C LYS A 20 0.23 -0.41 -9.64
N TYR A 21 -0.54 0.59 -9.21
CA TYR A 21 -1.15 1.59 -10.08
C TYR A 21 -0.52 2.96 -9.84
N VAL A 22 -0.08 3.61 -10.93
CA VAL A 22 0.38 5.01 -10.92
C VAL A 22 -0.13 5.68 -12.20
N GLU A 23 -0.85 6.77 -12.05
CA GLU A 23 -1.20 7.63 -13.18
C GLU A 23 -0.08 8.66 -13.41
N THR A 24 0.40 8.79 -14.63
CA THR A 24 1.52 9.70 -14.96
C THR A 24 1.24 10.49 -16.25
N SER A 25 1.87 11.65 -16.38
CA SER A 25 1.87 12.45 -17.60
C SER A 25 3.25 13.05 -17.85
N VAL A 26 3.92 12.60 -18.91
CA VAL A 26 5.25 13.09 -19.31
C VAL A 26 5.20 14.58 -19.66
N VAL A 27 4.17 15.00 -20.41
CA VAL A 27 4.01 16.40 -20.84
C VAL A 27 3.83 17.35 -19.66
N LEU A 28 3.20 16.87 -18.57
CA LEU A 28 2.97 17.66 -17.36
C LEU A 28 4.02 17.40 -16.28
N ASN A 29 5.03 16.56 -16.56
CA ASN A 29 6.00 16.07 -15.58
C ASN A 29 5.34 15.55 -14.28
N HIS A 30 4.22 14.83 -14.40
CA HIS A 30 3.43 14.34 -13.27
C HIS A 30 3.74 12.88 -12.94
N ASN A 31 4.06 12.60 -11.68
CA ASN A 31 4.32 11.26 -11.12
C ASN A 31 5.44 10.46 -11.79
N ILE A 32 6.39 11.13 -12.45
CA ILE A 32 7.49 10.48 -13.17
C ILE A 32 8.50 9.88 -12.19
N ASP A 33 8.86 10.65 -11.17
CA ASP A 33 9.83 10.23 -10.15
C ASP A 33 9.27 9.09 -9.30
N GLU A 34 7.99 9.18 -8.92
CA GLU A 34 7.26 8.16 -8.18
C GLU A 34 7.27 6.84 -8.95
N LEU A 35 6.95 6.88 -10.25
CA LEU A 35 6.98 5.69 -11.12
C LEU A 35 8.38 5.05 -11.15
N LEU A 36 9.42 5.86 -11.35
CA LEU A 36 10.80 5.37 -11.41
C LEU A 36 11.24 4.75 -10.07
N VAL A 37 11.03 5.45 -8.96
CA VAL A 37 11.36 4.96 -7.62
C VAL A 37 10.60 3.67 -7.31
N GLY A 38 9.32 3.60 -7.66
CA GLY A 38 8.49 2.41 -7.48
C GLY A 38 9.02 1.19 -8.23
N ILE A 39 9.37 1.35 -9.51
CA ILE A 39 9.94 0.27 -10.33
C ILE A 39 11.26 -0.24 -9.73
N VAL A 40 12.17 0.66 -9.37
CA VAL A 40 13.49 0.28 -8.80
C VAL A 40 13.33 -0.45 -7.47
N ARG A 41 12.44 0.02 -6.58
CA ARG A 41 12.15 -0.64 -5.31
C ARG A 41 11.59 -2.05 -5.53
N GLN A 42 10.63 -2.20 -6.43
CA GLN A 42 10.02 -3.49 -6.73
C GLN A 42 11.03 -4.48 -7.32
N ALA A 43 11.92 -4.02 -8.22
CA ALA A 43 12.97 -4.84 -8.79
C ALA A 43 13.95 -5.36 -7.70
N ARG A 44 14.36 -4.48 -6.78
CA ARG A 44 15.24 -4.87 -5.65
C ARG A 44 14.56 -5.86 -4.71
N TYR A 45 13.28 -5.69 -4.42
CA TYR A 45 12.51 -6.61 -3.60
C TYR A 45 12.42 -8.01 -4.22
N GLN A 46 12.13 -8.10 -5.52
CA GLN A 46 12.07 -9.38 -6.23
C GLN A 46 13.41 -10.12 -6.26
N GLN A 47 14.52 -9.39 -6.20
CA GLN A 47 15.87 -9.96 -6.16
C GLN A 47 16.28 -10.45 -4.75
N GLY A 48 15.38 -10.43 -3.77
CA GLY A 48 15.67 -10.81 -2.37
C GLY A 48 16.36 -9.71 -1.56
N GLY A 49 16.47 -8.50 -2.10
CA GLY A 49 17.18 -7.37 -1.52
C GLY A 49 16.37 -6.53 -0.54
N PHE A 50 15.58 -7.14 0.35
CA PHE A 50 14.85 -6.39 1.38
C PHE A 50 15.50 -6.54 2.75
N VAL A 51 16.41 -5.60 3.05
CA VAL A 51 16.59 -5.09 4.40
C VAL A 51 15.74 -3.84 4.51
N MET A 52 14.64 -3.88 5.26
CA MET A 52 13.95 -2.66 5.69
C MET A 52 13.96 -2.62 7.20
N SER A 53 14.89 -1.82 7.71
CA SER A 53 14.70 -1.08 8.96
C SER A 53 14.18 0.30 8.54
N GLY A 54 12.92 0.54 8.87
CA GLY A 54 12.18 1.73 8.48
C GLY A 54 10.89 1.80 9.28
N SER A 55 11.00 1.61 10.59
CA SER A 55 9.99 2.02 11.55
C SER A 55 9.67 3.49 11.32
N THR A 56 8.49 3.78 10.76
CA THR A 56 7.82 5.03 11.07
C THR A 56 7.48 4.99 12.55
N GLU A 57 8.30 5.67 13.36
CA GLU A 57 7.99 5.98 14.75
C GLU A 57 6.58 6.56 14.85
N SER A 58 5.71 5.87 15.58
CA SER A 58 4.62 6.52 16.30
C SER A 58 4.79 6.19 17.79
N ILE A 59 5.26 7.21 18.51
CA ILE A 59 5.31 7.38 19.97
C ILE A 59 4.32 6.47 20.73
N PRO A 60 4.76 5.66 21.72
CA PRO A 60 3.85 4.89 22.57
C PRO A 60 3.14 5.82 23.55
N LYS A 61 1.88 6.18 23.24
CA LYS A 61 0.99 6.84 24.21
C LYS A 61 0.51 5.79 25.22
N ASN A 62 1.09 5.86 26.42
CA ASN A 62 0.60 5.25 27.65
C ASN A 62 -0.93 5.53 27.81
N ARG A 63 -1.74 4.46 27.76
CA ARG A 63 -3.15 4.49 28.17
C ARG A 63 -3.46 3.27 29.04
N ASN A 64 -3.43 3.52 30.34
CA ASN A 64 -4.24 2.95 31.42
C ASN A 64 -4.90 1.57 31.18
N LYS A 65 -4.50 0.60 32.00
CA LYS A 65 -5.12 -0.73 32.16
C LYS A 65 -6.62 -0.60 32.43
N VAL A 66 -7.47 -0.83 31.43
CA VAL A 66 -8.92 -1.08 31.62
C VAL A 66 -9.34 -2.30 30.80
N ALA A 67 -9.83 -3.31 31.54
CA ALA A 67 -10.61 -4.49 31.14
C ALA A 67 -10.03 -5.45 30.06
N ARG A 68 -9.28 -6.47 30.52
CA ARG A 68 -8.87 -7.66 29.73
C ARG A 68 -9.94 -8.78 29.73
N PHE A 69 -11.21 -8.50 29.44
CA PHE A 69 -12.24 -9.56 29.43
C PHE A 69 -13.20 -9.61 28.23
N THR A 70 -13.15 -8.67 27.26
CA THR A 70 -14.07 -8.72 26.10
C THR A 70 -13.41 -8.71 24.72
N ASN A 71 -12.08 -8.68 24.62
CA ASN A 71 -11.42 -8.47 23.32
C ASN A 71 -11.23 -9.75 22.47
N ILE A 72 -11.35 -10.95 23.05
CA ILE A 72 -11.02 -12.22 22.36
C ILE A 72 -12.00 -12.55 21.22
N LEU A 73 -13.25 -12.11 21.30
CA LEU A 73 -14.26 -12.36 20.26
C LEU A 73 -14.26 -11.32 19.13
N ILE A 74 -13.80 -10.09 19.39
CA ILE A 74 -13.73 -9.03 18.36
C ILE A 74 -12.54 -9.26 17.42
N ASP A 75 -11.39 -9.68 17.96
CA ASP A 75 -10.18 -9.92 17.15
C ASP A 75 -10.38 -11.07 16.13
N LYS A 76 -11.19 -12.08 16.49
CA LYS A 76 -11.48 -13.23 15.61
C LYS A 76 -12.41 -12.88 14.44
N ILE A 77 -13.21 -11.81 14.57
CA ILE A 77 -14.09 -11.31 13.51
C ILE A 77 -13.30 -10.41 12.54
N MET A 78 -12.29 -9.66 13.01
CA MET A 78 -11.47 -8.79 12.13
C MET A 78 -10.32 -9.50 11.40
N ASN A 79 -9.89 -10.69 11.86
CA ASN A 79 -8.79 -11.44 11.25
C ASN A 79 -9.19 -12.38 10.08
N ILE A 80 -10.44 -12.33 9.60
CA ILE A 80 -10.93 -13.18 8.49
C ILE A 80 -10.75 -12.53 7.10
N GLY A 81 -10.27 -11.29 7.03
CA GLY A 81 -9.93 -10.64 5.76
C GLY A 81 -8.42 -10.70 5.50
N HIS A 82 -7.98 -11.44 4.49
CA HIS A 82 -6.70 -11.18 3.84
C HIS A 82 -6.59 -9.67 3.55
N LYS A 83 -5.68 -8.95 4.23
CA LYS A 83 -5.36 -7.57 3.87
C LYS A 83 -4.53 -7.60 2.58
N GLU A 84 -5.20 -7.74 1.43
CA GLU A 84 -4.55 -7.52 0.13
C GLU A 84 -3.99 -6.09 0.14
N ILE A 85 -2.68 -5.95 -0.12
CA ILE A 85 -2.03 -4.64 -0.19
C ILE A 85 -2.67 -3.87 -1.36
N PRO A 86 -3.31 -2.71 -1.12
CA PRO A 86 -4.01 -2.00 -2.18
C PRO A 86 -3.04 -1.55 -3.28
N CYS A 87 -3.49 -1.54 -4.54
CA CYS A 87 -2.66 -1.13 -5.69
C CYS A 87 -2.13 0.32 -5.60
N THR A 88 -2.69 1.14 -4.71
CA THR A 88 -2.35 2.56 -4.53
C THR A 88 -1.08 2.80 -3.72
N ASN A 89 -0.64 1.84 -2.92
CA ASN A 89 0.55 2.02 -2.09
C ASN A 89 1.79 1.58 -2.86
N LEU A 90 2.30 2.46 -3.72
CA LEU A 90 3.50 2.20 -4.55
C LEU A 90 4.75 1.86 -3.71
N PHE A 91 4.79 2.33 -2.46
CA PHE A 91 5.93 2.20 -1.58
C PHE A 91 5.80 1.06 -0.55
N ASP A 92 4.62 0.47 -0.40
CA ASP A 92 4.42 -0.68 0.47
C ASP A 92 4.80 -1.93 -0.30
N VAL A 93 5.97 -2.48 0.03
CA VAL A 93 6.51 -3.71 -0.53
C VAL A 93 6.63 -4.74 0.57
#